data_AF-A0A3B0RIE3-F1
#
_entry.id   AF-A0A3B0RIE3-F1
#
_cell.length_a   1.000
_cell.length_b   1.000
_cell.length_c   1.000
_cell.angle_alpha   90.00
_cell.angle_beta   90.00
_cell.angle_gamma   90.00
#
_symmetry.space_group_name_H-M   'P 1'
#
loop_
_entity.id
_entity.type
_entity.pdbx_description
1 polymer ?
#
loop_
_entity_poly.entity_id
_entity_poly.type
_entity_poly.pdbx_seq_one_letter_code
_entity_poly.pdbx_strand_id
1 'polypeptide(L)'
;MVYIKCRDVVAKISDIIDHEASLITRMRFHGHIMMCKNCRRYFDQFKKVHALAGKVTADDLPPDFEQVMGAVMDEIEGHKDA
;
A
#
# COMPACT_ATOMS: atom_id res chain seq x y z
N MET A 1 -3.80 -4.38 27.24
CA MET A 1 -4.87 -4.34 26.21
C MET A 1 -4.48 -3.28 25.19
N VAL A 2 -3.96 -3.69 24.03
CA VAL A 2 -3.46 -2.75 23.00
C VAL A 2 -4.68 -2.16 22.28
N TYR A 3 -5.09 -0.97 22.71
CA TYR A 3 -6.33 -0.32 22.30
C TYR A 3 -6.13 0.46 20.99
N ILE A 4 -5.84 -0.24 19.90
CA ILE A 4 -5.91 0.33 18.54
C ILE A 4 -6.99 -0.39 17.75
N LYS A 5 -7.82 0.38 17.03
CA LYS A 5 -8.92 -0.20 16.25
C LYS A 5 -8.38 -0.81 14.96
N CYS A 6 -9.09 -1.76 14.38
CA CYS A 6 -8.70 -2.38 13.10
C CYS A 6 -8.43 -1.35 12.00
N ARG A 7 -9.22 -0.27 11.94
CA ARG A 7 -9.02 0.84 10.99
C ARG A 7 -7.65 1.51 11.15
N ASP A 8 -7.23 1.75 12.39
CA ASP A 8 -5.97 2.44 12.68
C ASP A 8 -4.77 1.52 12.37
N VAL A 9 -4.94 0.21 12.55
CA VAL A 9 -3.98 -0.83 12.12
C VAL A 9 -3.82 -0.83 10.61
N VAL A 10 -4.93 -0.87 9.88
CA VAL A 10 -4.96 -0.88 8.42
C VAL A 10 -4.28 0.36 7.83
N ALA A 11 -4.56 1.54 8.40
CA ALA A 11 -3.95 2.80 7.98
C ALA A 11 -2.42 2.85 8.19
N LYS A 12 -1.85 1.91 8.96
CA LYS A 12 -0.41 1.84 9.24
C LYS A 12 0.31 0.69 8.54
N ILE A 13 -0.36 -0.06 7.68
CA ILE A 13 0.26 -1.20 7.01
C ILE A 13 1.38 -0.78 6.05
N SER A 14 1.17 0.28 5.26
CA SER A 14 2.20 0.80 4.34
C SER A 14 3.45 1.22 5.12
N ASP A 15 3.30 2.13 6.10
CA ASP A 15 4.42 2.57 6.97
C ASP A 15 5.20 1.39 7.60
N ILE A 16 4.52 0.28 7.90
CA ILE A 16 5.16 -0.91 8.50
C ILE A 16 5.98 -1.68 7.46
N ILE A 17 5.47 -1.84 6.24
CA ILE A 17 6.13 -2.55 5.13
C ILE A 17 7.29 -1.73 4.59
N ASP A 18 7.09 -0.42 4.44
CA ASP A 18 8.07 0.53 3.92
C ASP A 18 9.14 0.89 4.98
N HIS A 19 9.05 0.31 6.17
CA HIS A 19 9.93 0.55 7.31
C HIS A 19 9.94 1.99 7.86
N GLU A 20 8.96 2.80 7.51
CA GLU A 20 8.81 4.20 7.96
C GLU A 20 8.09 4.34 9.32
N ALA A 21 7.47 3.27 9.82
CA ALA A 21 6.76 3.30 11.09
C ALA A 21 7.71 3.43 12.31
N SER A 22 7.36 4.34 13.24
CA SER A 22 8.03 4.48 14.53
C SER A 22 8.02 3.18 15.36
N LEU A 23 8.98 3.04 16.29
CA LEU A 23 9.07 1.86 17.17
C LEU A 23 7.79 1.61 17.97
N ILE A 24 7.14 2.66 18.47
CA ILE A 24 5.89 2.56 19.23
C ILE A 24 4.76 2.07 18.32
N THR A 25 4.67 2.60 17.09
CA THR A 25 3.69 2.17 16.09
C THR A 25 3.88 0.69 15.77
N ARG A 26 5.13 0.25 15.54
CA ARG A 26 5.46 -1.16 15.29
C ARG A 26 5.02 -2.07 16.42
N MET A 27 5.32 -1.72 17.67
CA MET A 27 4.91 -2.52 18.83
C MET A 27 3.38 -2.65 18.95
N ARG A 28 2.66 -1.54 18.78
CA ARG A 28 1.18 -1.53 18.85
C ARG A 28 0.56 -2.34 17.71
N PHE A 29 1.08 -2.18 16.50
CA PHE A 29 0.65 -2.94 15.33
C PHE A 29 0.81 -4.45 15.54
N HIS A 30 2.02 -4.89 15.94
CA HIS A 30 2.32 -6.30 16.20
C HIS A 30 1.45 -6.88 17.32
N GLY A 31 1.25 -6.11 18.41
CA GLY A 31 0.35 -6.49 19.49
C GLY A 31 -1.08 -6.75 19.03
N HIS A 32 -1.61 -5.91 18.13
CA HIS A 32 -2.97 -6.07 17.61
C HIS A 32 -3.10 -7.29 16.68
N ILE A 33 -2.19 -7.49 15.71
CA ILE A 33 -2.28 -8.62 14.76
C ILE A 33 -2.08 -9.98 15.45
N MET A 34 -1.42 -10.00 16.61
CA MET A 34 -1.32 -11.21 17.43
C MET A 34 -2.69 -11.63 17.97
N MET A 35 -3.57 -10.68 18.30
CA MET A 35 -4.89 -10.95 18.89
C MET A 35 -6.04 -10.96 17.86
N CYS A 36 -5.91 -10.19 16.77
CA CYS A 36 -6.96 -10.04 15.75
C CYS A 36 -6.65 -10.87 14.50
N LYS A 37 -7.38 -11.98 14.32
CA LYS A 37 -7.24 -12.87 13.14
C LYS A 37 -7.53 -12.15 11.82
N ASN A 38 -8.47 -11.20 11.81
CA ASN A 38 -8.85 -10.47 10.59
C ASN A 38 -7.74 -9.52 10.13
N CYS A 39 -7.17 -8.72 11.04
CA CYS A 39 -6.04 -7.85 10.72
C CYS A 39 -4.79 -8.65 10.32
N ARG A 40 -4.55 -9.82 10.93
CA ARG A 40 -3.48 -10.72 10.52
C ARG A 40 -3.66 -11.18 9.06
N ARG A 41 -4.84 -11.69 8.72
CA ARG A 41 -5.17 -12.11 7.35
C ARG A 41 -5.02 -10.96 6.35
N TYR A 42 -5.51 -9.78 6.72
CA TYR A 42 -5.41 -8.59 5.87
C TYR A 42 -3.95 -8.18 5.64
N PHE A 43 -3.12 -8.19 6.69
CA PHE A 43 -1.69 -7.93 6.55
C PHE A 43 -0.98 -8.97 5.68
N ASP A 44 -1.32 -10.26 5.80
CA ASP A 44 -0.79 -11.31 4.94
C ASP A 44 -1.18 -11.14 3.47
N GLN A 45 -2.40 -10.72 3.19
CA GLN A 45 -2.83 -10.36 1.84
C GLN A 45 -2.02 -9.17 1.31
N PHE A 46 -1.89 -8.10 2.10
CA PHE A 46 -1.20 -6.90 1.68
C PHE A 46 0.28 -7.17 1.35
N LYS A 47 0.98 -7.99 2.15
CA LYS A 47 2.35 -8.44 1.83
C LYS A 47 2.45 -9.12 0.47
N LYS A 48 1.46 -9.93 0.08
CA LYS A 48 1.43 -10.59 -1.24
C LYS A 48 1.22 -9.58 -2.36
N VAL A 49 0.29 -8.63 -2.18
CA VAL A 49 0.04 -7.56 -3.14
C VAL A 49 1.30 -6.72 -3.34
N HIS A 50 1.95 -6.29 -2.26
CA HIS A 50 3.22 -5.56 -2.31
C HIS A 50 4.31 -6.34 -3.06
N ALA A 51 4.48 -7.63 -2.74
CA ALA A 51 5.46 -8.49 -3.41
C ALA A 51 5.18 -8.74 -4.89
N LEU A 52 3.92 -8.63 -5.33
CA LEU A 52 3.55 -8.70 -6.75
C LEU A 52 3.77 -7.36 -7.45
N ALA A 53 3.35 -6.27 -6.82
CA ALA A 53 3.52 -4.93 -7.36
C ALA A 53 5.00 -4.58 -7.61
N GLY A 54 5.89 -4.95 -6.68
CA GLY A 54 7.33 -4.71 -6.81
C GLY A 54 8.06 -5.60 -7.83
N LYS A 55 7.35 -6.51 -8.53
CA LYS A 55 7.94 -7.36 -9.58
C LYS A 55 7.69 -6.87 -11.00
N VAL A 56 6.76 -5.93 -11.18
CA VAL A 56 6.49 -5.32 -12.48
C VAL A 56 7.62 -4.35 -12.78
N THR A 57 8.30 -4.58 -13.89
CA THR A 57 9.42 -3.77 -14.39
C THR A 57 8.98 -2.96 -15.61
N ALA A 58 9.78 -1.98 -16.01
CA ALA A 58 9.54 -1.23 -17.24
C ALA A 58 9.51 -2.15 -18.48
N ASP A 59 10.25 -3.27 -18.45
CA ASP A 59 10.30 -4.26 -19.53
C ASP A 59 9.00 -5.07 -19.65
N ASP A 60 8.17 -5.11 -18.60
CA ASP A 60 6.85 -5.75 -18.63
C ASP A 60 5.77 -4.84 -19.26
N LEU A 61 6.11 -3.58 -19.55
CA LEU A 61 5.18 -2.61 -20.11
C LEU A 61 5.09 -2.72 -21.64
N PRO A 62 3.91 -2.46 -22.23
CA PRO A 62 3.76 -2.37 -23.67
C PRO A 62 4.70 -1.32 -24.30
N PRO A 63 5.15 -1.51 -25.56
CA PRO A 63 6.07 -0.58 -26.22
C PRO A 63 5.51 0.84 -26.37
N ASP A 64 4.19 0.99 -26.37
CA ASP A 64 3.45 2.25 -26.50
C ASP A 64 3.04 2.86 -25.15
N PHE A 65 3.46 2.28 -24.02
CA PHE A 65 3.04 2.70 -22.69
C PHE A 65 3.26 4.20 -22.43
N GLU A 66 4.45 4.73 -22.73
CA GLU A 66 4.78 6.14 -22.51
C GLU A 66 3.88 7.07 -23.33
N GLN A 67 3.57 6.70 -24.57
CA GLN A 67 2.70 7.48 -25.44
C GLN A 67 1.26 7.49 -24.93
N VAL A 68 0.73 6.31 -24.56
CA VAL A 68 -0.62 6.17 -24.04
C VAL A 68 -0.76 6.87 -22.69
N MET A 69 0.19 6.67 -21.78
CA MET A 69 0.11 7.30 -20.47
C MET A 69 0.31 8.81 -20.52
N GLY A 70 1.19 9.32 -21.40
CA GLY A 70 1.31 10.76 -21.64
C GLY A 70 -0.03 11.37 -22.05
N ALA A 71 -0.72 10.77 -23.03
CA ALA A 71 -2.03 11.25 -23.48
C ALA A 71 -3.08 11.24 -22.37
N VAL A 72 -3.11 10.19 -21.53
CA VAL A 72 -4.04 10.10 -20.40
C VAL A 72 -3.72 11.16 -19.32
N MET A 73 -2.44 11.40 -19.02
CA MET A 73 -2.05 12.40 -18.02
C MET A 73 -2.38 13.82 -18.50
N ASP A 74 -2.12 14.13 -19.77
CA ASP A 74 -2.47 15.42 -20.39
C ASP A 74 -3.99 15.66 -20.34
N GLU A 75 -4.81 14.63 -20.58
CA GLU A 75 -6.27 14.71 -20.50
C GLU A 75 -6.76 14.98 -19.06
N ILE A 76 -6.16 14.33 -18.06
CA ILE A 76 -6.50 14.53 -16.65
C ILE A 76 -6.11 15.95 -16.18
N GLU A 77 -4.95 16.45 -16.61
CA GLU A 77 -4.52 17.82 -16.28
C GLU A 77 -5.41 18.86 -16.96
N GLY A 78 -5.77 18.67 -18.23
CA GLY A 78 -6.70 19.54 -18.94
C GLY A 78 -8.10 19.60 -18.31
N HIS A 79 -8.53 18.53 -17.64
CA HIS A 79 -9.80 18.49 -16.91
C HIS A 79 -9.77 19.19 -15.53
N LYS A 80 -8.58 19.50 -15.03
CA LYS A 80 -8.36 20.16 -13.73
C LYS A 80 -8.41 21.68 -13.85
N ASP A 81 -8.22 22.20 -15.07
CA ASP A 81 -8.25 23.62 -15.43
C ASP A 81 -9.60 24.09 -16.02
N ALA A 82 -10.61 23.20 -16.09
CA ALA A 82 -11.94 23.43 -16.63
C ALA A 82 -13.04 23.59 -15.56
#